data_AF-A0A2D6G7C8-F1
#
_entry.id   AF-A0A2D6G7C8-F1
#
_cell.length_a   1.000
_cell.length_b   1.000
_cell.length_c   1.000
_cell.angle_alpha   90.00
_cell.angle_beta   90.00
_cell.angle_gamma   90.00
#
_symmetry.space_group_name_H-M   'P 1'
#
loop_
_entity.id
_entity.type
_entity.pdbx_description
1 polymer ?
#
loop_
_entity_poly.entity_id
_entity_poly.type
_entity_poly.pdbx_seq_one_letter_code
_entity_poly.pdbx_strand_id
1 'polypeptide(L)'
;MALKFIPRALGKFLISISITVFIATFLAISLADNTDSLKESLTSELSSEDLLEDLIDTSEFSIAEIKELCSQNPNQEGCDEINDPSKLVEEQITSELDPILNEIQSLKPAMENLRILSIIVFLLGIGLLYLGTLNISLTLYKAFSTTLVSSIFYILFYKFASTSIPSLAKQATASQQDVPQELLNVAVNAVTEWMLIPIGVVIKVSIILIAISLPLTILFFFLKRKYTDQSKTDTKISADKKPNKK
;
A
#
# COMPACT_ATOMS: atom_id res chain seq x y z
N MET A 1 -7.43 15.32 36.47
CA MET A 1 -6.41 15.18 35.39
C MET A 1 -6.66 13.95 34.51
N ALA A 2 -7.04 12.79 35.08
CA ALA A 2 -7.38 11.56 34.34
C ALA A 2 -8.58 11.69 33.36
N LEU A 3 -9.64 12.42 33.71
CA LEU A 3 -10.85 12.54 32.87
C LEU A 3 -10.60 13.18 31.49
N LYS A 4 -9.57 14.04 31.37
CA LYS A 4 -9.18 14.65 30.08
C LYS A 4 -8.12 13.83 29.33
N PHE A 5 -7.54 12.82 29.97
CA PHE A 5 -6.48 12.01 29.37
C PHE A 5 -7.06 10.97 28.40
N ILE A 6 -8.13 10.27 28.83
CA ILE A 6 -8.83 9.25 28.03
C ILE A 6 -9.27 9.79 26.66
N PRO A 7 -10.05 10.89 26.56
CA PRO A 7 -10.47 11.42 25.26
C PRO A 7 -9.30 11.92 24.41
N ARG A 8 -8.21 12.41 25.02
CA ARG A 8 -6.99 12.80 24.28
C ARG A 8 -6.27 11.61 23.66
N ALA A 9 -6.11 10.53 24.42
CA ALA A 9 -5.42 9.33 23.97
C ALA A 9 -6.24 8.63 22.89
N LEU A 10 -7.53 8.44 23.14
CA LEU A 10 -8.45 7.82 22.18
C LEU A 10 -8.57 8.65 20.89
N GLY A 11 -8.68 9.98 21.00
CA GLY A 11 -8.71 10.84 19.81
C GLY A 11 -7.45 10.73 18.94
N LYS A 12 -6.26 10.70 19.56
CA LYS A 12 -5.00 10.45 18.82
C LYS A 12 -4.96 9.07 18.18
N PHE A 13 -5.40 8.04 18.91
CA PHE A 13 -5.44 6.68 18.40
C PHE A 13 -6.37 6.57 17.18
N LEU A 14 -7.58 7.14 17.26
CA LEU A 14 -8.53 7.15 16.15
C LEU A 14 -8.00 7.91 14.93
N ILE A 15 -7.32 9.03 15.14
CA ILE A 15 -6.63 9.74 14.05
C ILE A 15 -5.56 8.83 13.44
N SER A 16 -4.70 8.22 14.25
CA SER A 16 -3.64 7.34 13.75
C SER A 16 -4.21 6.16 12.93
N ILE A 17 -5.20 5.44 13.48
CA ILE A 17 -5.77 4.28 12.80
C ILE A 17 -6.55 4.68 11.55
N SER A 18 -7.20 5.85 11.54
CA SER A 18 -7.85 6.35 10.32
C SER A 18 -6.85 6.61 9.20
N ILE A 19 -5.68 7.16 9.50
CA ILE A 19 -4.62 7.37 8.51
C ILE A 19 -4.09 6.02 8.02
N THR A 20 -3.91 5.05 8.92
CA THR A 20 -3.53 3.67 8.58
C THR A 20 -4.52 3.04 7.61
N VAL A 21 -5.80 3.04 7.95
CA VAL A 21 -6.87 2.48 7.11
C VAL A 21 -6.93 3.21 5.78
N PHE A 22 -6.89 4.55 5.79
CA PHE A 22 -6.91 5.37 4.58
C PHE A 22 -5.78 4.96 3.63
N ILE A 23 -4.53 4.89 4.12
CA ILE A 23 -3.37 4.48 3.31
C ILE A 23 -3.50 3.04 2.83
N ALA A 24 -3.95 2.11 3.70
CA ALA A 24 -4.17 0.72 3.33
C ALA A 24 -5.21 0.57 2.20
N THR A 25 -6.25 1.42 2.15
CA THR A 25 -7.22 1.38 1.05
C THR A 25 -6.58 1.73 -0.29
N PHE A 26 -5.60 2.64 -0.33
CA PHE A 26 -4.88 2.95 -1.58
C PHE A 26 -3.98 1.79 -2.01
N LEU A 27 -3.35 1.11 -1.07
CA LEU A 27 -2.59 -0.10 -1.37
C LEU A 27 -3.51 -1.18 -1.96
N ALA A 28 -4.62 -1.49 -1.28
CA ALA A 28 -5.53 -2.55 -1.68
C ALA A 28 -6.21 -2.28 -3.03
N ILE A 29 -6.67 -1.05 -3.26
CA ILE A 29 -7.25 -0.65 -4.55
C ILE A 29 -6.20 -0.70 -5.65
N SER A 30 -4.97 -0.23 -5.39
CA SER A 30 -3.91 -0.31 -6.38
C SER A 30 -3.49 -1.76 -6.67
N LEU A 31 -3.56 -2.67 -5.71
CA LEU A 31 -3.33 -4.10 -5.97
C LEU A 31 -4.41 -4.65 -6.93
N ALA A 32 -5.67 -4.32 -6.67
CA ALA A 32 -6.80 -4.71 -7.51
C ALA A 32 -6.75 -4.10 -8.93
N ASP A 33 -6.31 -2.85 -9.06
CA ASP A 33 -6.25 -2.15 -10.35
C ASP A 33 -5.08 -2.59 -11.23
N ASN A 34 -4.08 -3.28 -10.67
CA ASN A 34 -2.88 -3.71 -11.39
C ASN A 34 -2.77 -5.23 -11.53
N THR A 35 -3.87 -5.97 -11.34
CA THR A 35 -3.91 -7.42 -11.56
C THR A 35 -3.56 -7.80 -13.00
N ASP A 36 -3.94 -6.95 -13.95
CA ASP A 36 -3.69 -7.19 -15.38
C ASP A 36 -2.19 -7.11 -15.70
N SER A 37 -1.45 -6.24 -15.00
CA SER A 37 0.01 -6.15 -15.13
C SER A 37 0.71 -7.42 -14.63
N LEU A 38 0.17 -8.08 -13.59
CA LEU A 38 0.69 -9.37 -13.14
C LEU A 38 0.44 -10.45 -14.19
N LYS A 39 -0.77 -10.49 -14.78
CA LYS A 39 -1.12 -11.41 -15.86
C LYS A 39 -0.22 -11.21 -17.08
N GLU A 40 -0.05 -9.97 -17.53
CA GLU A 40 0.81 -9.62 -18.66
C GLU A 40 2.27 -10.00 -18.42
N SER A 41 2.81 -9.71 -17.22
CA SER A 41 4.20 -10.04 -16.88
C SER A 41 4.43 -11.56 -16.86
N LEU A 42 3.51 -12.32 -16.27
CA LEU A 42 3.59 -13.78 -16.26
C LEU A 42 3.46 -14.38 -17.65
N THR A 43 2.48 -13.94 -18.45
CA THR A 43 2.30 -14.43 -19.82
C THR A 43 3.52 -14.11 -20.67
N SER A 44 4.06 -12.89 -20.58
CA SER A 44 5.25 -12.47 -21.34
C SER A 44 6.49 -13.28 -20.98
N GLU A 45 6.75 -13.53 -19.69
CA GLU A 45 7.94 -14.29 -19.29
C GLU A 45 7.79 -15.80 -19.51
N LEU A 46 6.60 -16.37 -19.29
CA LEU A 46 6.35 -17.82 -19.46
C LEU A 46 6.18 -18.25 -20.92
N SER A 47 5.82 -17.33 -21.82
CA SER A 47 5.78 -17.59 -23.26
C SER A 47 7.11 -17.30 -23.98
N SER A 48 8.15 -16.91 -23.25
CA SER A 48 9.47 -16.66 -23.82
C SER A 48 10.08 -17.97 -24.35
N GLU A 49 10.61 -17.93 -25.58
CA GLU A 49 11.20 -19.11 -26.23
C GLU A 49 12.32 -19.72 -25.39
N ASP A 50 13.11 -18.89 -24.69
CA ASP A 50 14.20 -19.32 -23.80
C ASP A 50 13.71 -20.24 -22.67
N LEU A 51 12.57 -19.94 -22.04
CA LEU A 51 12.03 -20.71 -20.92
C LEU A 51 11.33 -21.98 -21.39
N LEU A 52 10.71 -21.94 -22.57
CA LEU A 52 10.22 -23.13 -23.24
C LEU A 52 11.36 -24.08 -23.62
N GLU A 53 12.50 -23.54 -24.05
CA GLU A 53 13.68 -24.33 -24.45
C GLU A 53 14.29 -25.03 -23.22
N ASP A 54 14.44 -24.33 -22.09
CA ASP A 54 14.90 -24.91 -20.83
C ASP A 54 13.94 -25.96 -20.23
N LEU A 55 12.62 -25.80 -20.42
CA LEU A 55 11.61 -26.79 -20.00
C LEU A 55 11.63 -28.06 -20.87
N ILE A 56 11.92 -27.90 -22.17
CA ILE A 56 11.92 -28.96 -23.18
C ILE A 56 13.27 -29.67 -23.27
N ASP A 57 14.35 -29.12 -22.68
CA ASP A 57 15.69 -29.74 -22.61
C ASP A 57 15.73 -31.08 -21.83
N THR A 58 14.58 -31.51 -21.28
CA THR A 58 14.35 -32.87 -20.77
C THR A 58 13.87 -33.87 -21.84
N SER A 59 13.68 -33.44 -23.08
CA SER A 59 13.24 -34.23 -24.23
C SER A 59 14.33 -34.32 -25.31
N GLU A 60 14.39 -35.42 -26.07
CA GLU A 60 15.43 -35.65 -27.09
C GLU A 60 15.34 -34.72 -28.33
N PHE A 61 14.35 -33.83 -28.40
CA PHE A 61 14.06 -33.00 -29.58
C PHE A 61 14.14 -31.51 -29.25
N SER A 62 14.77 -30.74 -30.13
CA SER A 62 14.76 -29.27 -30.04
C SER A 62 13.39 -28.68 -30.40
N ILE A 63 13.04 -27.50 -29.88
CA ILE A 63 11.79 -26.80 -30.23
C ILE A 63 11.65 -26.61 -31.74
N ALA A 64 12.77 -26.35 -32.44
CA ALA A 64 12.79 -26.24 -33.89
C ALA A 64 12.39 -27.54 -34.59
N GLU A 65 12.87 -28.70 -34.12
CA GLU A 65 12.50 -30.02 -34.66
C GLU A 65 11.05 -30.38 -34.35
N ILE A 66 10.54 -30.02 -33.16
CA ILE A 66 9.13 -30.26 -32.79
C ILE A 66 8.20 -29.36 -33.63
N LYS A 67 8.54 -28.07 -33.83
CA LYS A 67 7.82 -27.19 -34.76
C LYS A 67 7.85 -27.71 -36.20
N GLU A 68 8.99 -28.26 -36.64
CA GLU A 68 9.11 -28.87 -37.96
C GLU A 68 8.26 -30.14 -38.10
N LEU A 69 8.22 -31.01 -37.09
CA LEU A 69 7.34 -32.18 -37.03
C LEU A 69 5.85 -31.78 -37.06
N CYS A 70 5.47 -30.74 -36.32
CA CYS A 70 4.11 -30.20 -36.34
C CYS A 70 3.74 -29.53 -37.66
N SER A 71 4.70 -28.92 -38.35
CA SER A 71 4.49 -28.38 -39.70
C SER A 71 4.23 -29.49 -40.74
N GLN A 72 4.78 -30.70 -40.52
CA GLN A 72 4.60 -31.86 -41.38
C GLN A 72 3.31 -32.64 -41.07
N ASN A 73 2.82 -32.61 -39.82
CA ASN A 73 1.55 -33.21 -39.40
C ASN A 73 0.75 -32.26 -38.49
N PRO A 74 0.04 -31.26 -39.05
CA PRO A 74 -0.66 -30.24 -38.27
C PRO A 74 -1.87 -30.76 -37.46
N ASN A 75 -2.37 -31.96 -37.78
CA ASN A 75 -3.51 -32.56 -37.08
C ASN A 75 -3.12 -33.39 -35.85
N GLN A 76 -1.84 -33.42 -35.46
CA GLN A 76 -1.42 -34.09 -34.23
C GLN A 76 -1.88 -33.29 -33.00
N GLU A 77 -2.39 -34.02 -32.00
CA GLU A 77 -2.79 -33.48 -30.70
C GLU A 77 -1.59 -32.76 -30.06
N GLY A 78 -1.75 -31.49 -29.68
CA GLY A 78 -0.68 -30.65 -29.13
C GLY A 78 0.10 -29.78 -30.14
N CYS A 79 -0.07 -29.95 -31.45
CA CYS A 79 0.67 -29.14 -32.43
C CYS A 79 0.20 -27.67 -32.53
N ASP A 80 -1.06 -27.39 -32.24
CA ASP A 80 -1.54 -26.00 -32.12
C ASP A 80 -0.93 -25.29 -30.90
N GLU A 81 -0.65 -26.06 -29.84
CA GLU A 81 -0.13 -25.58 -28.57
C GLU A 81 1.40 -25.41 -28.60
N ILE A 82 2.11 -26.20 -29.41
CA ILE A 82 3.55 -26.06 -29.68
C ILE A 82 3.84 -24.91 -30.66
N ASN A 83 2.96 -24.70 -31.64
CA ASN A 83 3.08 -23.59 -32.59
C ASN A 83 2.74 -22.23 -31.96
N ASP A 84 1.97 -22.22 -30.87
CA ASP A 84 1.56 -21.03 -30.13
C ASP A 84 1.51 -21.32 -28.62
N PRO A 85 2.67 -21.49 -27.96
CA PRO A 85 2.75 -21.85 -26.54
C PRO A 85 2.17 -20.78 -25.61
N SER A 86 2.07 -19.54 -26.10
CA SER A 86 1.33 -18.45 -25.48
C SER A 86 -0.12 -18.83 -25.15
N LYS A 87 -0.80 -19.63 -25.97
CA LYS A 87 -2.18 -20.06 -25.70
C LYS A 87 -2.31 -21.03 -24.53
N LEU A 88 -1.38 -21.99 -24.42
CA LEU A 88 -1.33 -22.95 -23.31
C LEU A 88 -1.07 -22.24 -21.98
N VAL A 89 -0.11 -21.32 -22.00
CA VAL A 89 0.26 -20.49 -20.85
C VAL A 89 -0.90 -19.57 -20.48
N GLU A 90 -1.54 -18.91 -21.46
CA GLU A 90 -2.69 -18.04 -21.23
C GLU A 90 -3.88 -18.83 -20.66
N GLU A 91 -4.15 -20.04 -21.15
CA GLU A 91 -5.24 -20.89 -20.65
C GLU A 91 -4.99 -21.37 -19.21
N GLN A 92 -3.78 -21.82 -18.89
CA GLN A 92 -3.41 -22.22 -17.52
C GLN A 92 -3.41 -21.03 -16.55
N ILE A 93 -2.84 -19.89 -16.94
CA ILE A 93 -2.87 -18.67 -16.15
C ILE A 93 -4.32 -18.23 -15.93
N THR A 94 -5.16 -18.24 -16.97
CA THR A 94 -6.56 -17.83 -16.88
C THR A 94 -7.37 -18.78 -15.98
N SER A 95 -7.12 -20.10 -16.04
CA SER A 95 -7.81 -21.09 -15.20
C SER A 95 -7.49 -20.94 -13.70
N GLU A 96 -6.22 -20.75 -13.35
CA GLU A 96 -5.78 -20.73 -11.94
C GLU A 96 -5.68 -19.33 -11.32
N LEU A 97 -5.28 -18.33 -12.10
CA LEU A 97 -5.01 -16.98 -11.60
C LEU A 97 -6.27 -16.11 -11.61
N ASP A 98 -7.13 -16.20 -12.65
CA ASP A 98 -8.32 -15.34 -12.74
C ASP A 98 -9.27 -15.47 -11.54
N PRO A 99 -9.53 -16.65 -10.93
CA PRO A 99 -10.34 -16.74 -9.71
C PRO A 99 -9.78 -15.88 -8.58
N ILE A 100 -8.46 -15.89 -8.39
CA ILE A 100 -7.76 -15.12 -7.35
C ILE A 100 -7.80 -13.62 -7.68
N LEU A 101 -7.51 -13.25 -8.93
CA LEU A 101 -7.56 -11.85 -9.37
C LEU A 101 -8.97 -11.27 -9.27
N ASN A 102 -9.99 -12.04 -9.65
CA ASN A 102 -11.39 -11.67 -9.52
C ASN A 102 -11.80 -11.49 -8.05
N GLU A 103 -11.31 -12.34 -7.14
CA GLU A 103 -11.54 -12.16 -5.71
C GLU A 103 -10.92 -10.84 -5.22
N ILE A 104 -9.67 -10.55 -5.60
CA ILE A 104 -9.00 -9.28 -5.26
C ILE A 104 -9.78 -8.08 -5.82
N GLN A 105 -10.22 -8.15 -7.08
CA GLN A 105 -11.03 -7.10 -7.71
C GLN A 105 -12.39 -6.91 -7.03
N SER A 106 -13.03 -8.00 -6.60
CA SER A 106 -14.33 -7.95 -5.91
C SER A 106 -14.28 -7.21 -4.56
N LEU A 107 -13.10 -7.10 -3.95
CA LEU A 107 -12.89 -6.36 -2.70
C LEU A 107 -12.85 -4.84 -2.91
N LYS A 108 -12.66 -4.35 -4.14
CA LYS A 108 -12.50 -2.92 -4.44
C LYS A 108 -13.64 -2.04 -3.87
N PRO A 109 -14.93 -2.36 -4.02
CA PRO A 109 -16.01 -1.55 -3.45
C PRO A 109 -15.97 -1.51 -1.92
N ALA A 110 -15.59 -2.61 -1.27
CA ALA A 110 -15.42 -2.64 0.19
C ALA A 110 -14.26 -1.75 0.64
N MET A 111 -13.16 -1.73 -0.11
CA MET A 111 -12.01 -0.84 0.15
C MET A 111 -12.36 0.63 -0.05
N GLU A 112 -13.18 0.96 -1.04
CA GLU A 112 -13.70 2.33 -1.23
C GLU A 112 -14.58 2.77 -0.05
N ASN A 113 -15.46 1.88 0.44
CA ASN A 113 -16.27 2.15 1.63
C ASN A 113 -15.42 2.35 2.89
N LEU A 114 -14.35 1.55 3.06
CA LEU A 114 -13.40 1.72 4.16
C LEU A 114 -12.68 3.07 4.10
N ARG A 115 -12.45 3.62 2.91
CA ARG A 115 -11.88 4.96 2.74
C ARG A 115 -12.82 6.02 3.31
N ILE A 116 -14.12 5.95 3.00
CA ILE A 116 -15.12 6.88 3.55
C ILE A 116 -15.20 6.71 5.08
N LEU A 117 -15.25 5.48 5.56
CA LEU A 117 -15.26 5.18 7.00
C LEU A 117 -14.05 5.76 7.71
N SER A 118 -12.86 5.70 7.09
CA SER A 118 -11.64 6.28 7.67
C SER A 118 -11.76 7.80 7.87
N ILE A 119 -12.42 8.53 6.95
CA ILE A 119 -12.67 9.97 7.10
C ILE A 119 -13.60 10.24 8.29
N ILE A 120 -14.65 9.44 8.45
CA ILE A 120 -15.57 9.53 9.58
C ILE A 120 -14.83 9.29 10.90
N VAL A 121 -14.00 8.24 10.97
CA VAL A 121 -13.18 7.92 12.14
C VAL A 121 -12.18 9.03 12.45
N PHE A 122 -11.59 9.65 11.42
CA PHE A 122 -10.69 10.80 11.59
C PHE A 122 -11.41 11.99 12.23
N LEU A 123 -12.61 12.32 11.75
CA LEU A 123 -13.44 13.41 12.31
C LEU A 123 -13.87 13.12 13.75
N LEU A 124 -14.26 11.88 14.06
CA LEU A 124 -14.56 11.44 15.43
C LEU A 124 -13.32 11.56 16.33
N GLY A 125 -12.15 11.19 15.81
CA GLY A 125 -10.87 11.37 16.49
C GLY A 125 -10.56 12.82 16.82
N ILE A 126 -10.81 13.75 15.90
CA ILE A 126 -10.72 15.20 16.14
C ILE A 126 -11.69 15.63 17.24
N GLY A 127 -12.95 15.19 17.19
CA GLY A 127 -13.97 15.51 18.20
C GLY A 127 -13.56 15.08 19.61
N LEU A 128 -13.09 13.85 19.76
CA LEU A 128 -12.60 13.33 21.05
C LEU A 128 -11.33 14.06 21.51
N LEU A 129 -10.40 14.34 20.60
CA LEU A 129 -9.20 15.11 20.91
C LEU A 129 -9.53 16.54 21.36
N TYR A 130 -10.56 17.15 20.76
CA TYR A 130 -11.09 18.45 21.16
C TYR A 130 -11.69 18.40 22.56
N LEU A 131 -12.57 17.44 22.86
CA LEU A 131 -13.16 17.27 24.20
C LEU A 131 -12.07 17.16 25.29
N GLY A 132 -10.97 16.47 24.96
CA GLY A 132 -9.85 16.35 25.86
C GLY A 132 -9.03 17.63 26.04
N THR A 133 -8.86 18.46 24.99
CA THR A 133 -8.00 19.65 25.04
C THR A 133 -8.74 20.95 25.35
N LEU A 134 -10.00 21.07 24.93
CA LEU A 134 -10.86 22.26 24.96
C LEU A 134 -10.19 23.48 24.31
N ASN A 135 -9.36 23.25 23.30
CA ASN A 135 -8.69 24.30 22.55
C ASN A 135 -8.56 23.83 21.09
N ILE A 136 -9.26 24.52 20.19
CA ILE A 136 -9.33 24.12 18.77
C ILE A 136 -7.97 24.22 18.09
N SER A 137 -7.18 25.27 18.34
CA SER A 137 -5.84 25.43 17.75
C SER A 137 -4.91 24.32 18.21
N LEU A 138 -4.97 23.93 19.48
CA LEU A 138 -4.18 22.82 20.02
C LEU A 138 -4.64 21.46 19.47
N THR A 139 -5.94 21.29 19.24
CA THR A 139 -6.52 20.07 18.65
C THR A 139 -6.03 19.90 17.22
N LEU A 140 -6.22 20.92 16.39
CA LEU A 140 -5.82 20.89 14.99
C LEU A 140 -4.31 20.74 14.84
N TYR A 141 -3.50 21.46 15.63
CA TYR A 141 -2.05 21.26 15.68
C TYR A 141 -1.69 19.78 15.93
N LYS A 142 -2.31 19.14 16.93
CA LYS A 142 -2.04 17.74 17.28
C LYS A 142 -2.53 16.77 16.21
N ALA A 143 -3.70 17.02 15.61
CA ALA A 143 -4.24 16.18 14.55
C ALA A 143 -3.30 16.22 13.33
N PHE A 144 -2.97 17.40 12.81
CA PHE A 144 -2.08 17.53 11.65
C PHE A 144 -0.65 17.08 11.92
N SER A 145 -0.13 17.30 13.15
CA SER A 145 1.18 16.72 13.54
C SER A 145 1.15 15.20 13.54
N THR A 146 0.04 14.59 13.97
CA THR A 146 -0.11 13.12 13.97
C THR A 146 -0.17 12.61 12.54
N THR A 147 -0.97 13.25 11.67
CA THR A 147 -0.99 12.95 10.23
C THR A 147 0.38 13.06 9.60
N LEU A 148 1.11 14.15 9.86
CA LEU A 148 2.45 14.36 9.33
C LEU A 148 3.42 13.23 9.73
N VAL A 149 3.48 12.92 11.03
CA VAL A 149 4.37 11.86 11.55
C VAL A 149 3.99 10.49 11.01
N SER A 150 2.69 10.15 11.00
CA SER A 150 2.21 8.89 10.42
C SER A 150 2.56 8.77 8.94
N SER A 151 2.35 9.82 8.15
CA SER A 151 2.70 9.80 6.72
C SER A 151 4.20 9.65 6.47
N ILE A 152 5.06 10.30 7.27
CA ILE A 152 6.51 10.10 7.20
C ILE A 152 6.86 8.64 7.51
N PHE A 153 6.28 8.08 8.57
CA PHE A 153 6.49 6.68 8.94
C PHE A 153 6.10 5.73 7.80
N TYR A 154 4.97 5.96 7.13
CA TYR A 154 4.56 5.13 6.00
C TYR A 154 5.51 5.21 4.80
N ILE A 155 6.06 6.39 4.48
CA ILE A 155 7.09 6.49 3.44
C ILE A 155 8.30 5.63 3.80
N LEU A 156 8.78 5.72 5.04
CA LEU A 156 9.93 4.94 5.50
C LEU A 156 9.64 3.44 5.48
N PHE A 157 8.49 3.04 6.01
CA PHE A 157 8.05 1.65 6.04
C PHE A 157 7.96 1.05 4.64
N TYR A 158 7.28 1.73 3.71
CA TYR A 158 7.06 1.21 2.36
C TYR A 158 8.32 1.28 1.49
N LYS A 159 9.22 2.24 1.70
CA LYS A 159 10.56 2.22 1.09
C LYS A 159 11.40 1.04 1.57
N PHE A 160 11.31 0.70 2.85
CA PHE A 160 11.98 -0.48 3.39
C PHE A 160 11.33 -1.77 2.88
N ALA A 161 10.00 -1.79 2.75
CA ALA A 161 9.26 -2.91 2.17
C ALA A 161 9.66 -3.15 0.71
N SER A 162 9.75 -2.11 -0.12
CA SER A 162 10.15 -2.26 -1.53
C SER A 162 11.53 -2.88 -1.70
N THR A 163 12.48 -2.59 -0.80
CA THR A 163 13.81 -3.22 -0.83
C THR A 163 13.80 -4.65 -0.28
N SER A 164 12.84 -4.99 0.56
CA SER A 164 12.78 -6.30 1.25
C SER A 164 11.97 -7.34 0.48
N ILE A 165 10.98 -6.92 -0.32
CA ILE A 165 10.10 -7.83 -1.09
C ILE A 165 10.87 -8.88 -1.89
N PRO A 166 11.89 -8.53 -2.70
CA PRO A 166 12.64 -9.53 -3.48
C PRO A 166 13.28 -10.60 -2.58
N SER A 167 13.81 -10.19 -1.42
CA SER A 167 14.46 -11.11 -0.48
C SER A 167 13.47 -12.03 0.25
N LEU A 168 12.29 -11.49 0.59
CA LEU A 168 11.22 -12.26 1.24
C LEU A 168 10.59 -13.26 0.26
N ALA A 169 10.37 -12.84 -0.99
CA ALA A 169 9.87 -13.70 -2.04
C ALA A 169 10.84 -14.88 -2.28
N LYS A 170 12.14 -14.62 -2.39
CA LYS A 170 13.17 -15.67 -2.51
C LYS A 170 13.22 -16.62 -1.31
N GLN A 171 13.01 -16.14 -0.09
CA GLN A 171 12.96 -17.01 1.09
C GLN A 171 11.69 -17.87 1.12
N ALA A 172 10.54 -17.30 0.75
CA ALA A 172 9.28 -18.02 0.71
C ALA A 172 9.29 -19.15 -0.31
N THR A 173 10.04 -18.98 -1.40
CA THR A 173 10.15 -19.97 -2.47
C THR A 173 11.29 -20.97 -2.26
N ALA A 174 12.26 -20.70 -1.38
CA ALA A 174 13.40 -21.59 -1.10
C ALA A 174 13.03 -22.98 -0.56
N SER A 175 11.80 -23.16 -0.05
CA SER A 175 11.28 -24.46 0.41
C SER A 175 10.61 -25.28 -0.69
N GLN A 176 10.44 -24.75 -1.91
CA GLN A 176 9.84 -25.46 -3.03
C GLN A 176 10.95 -26.13 -3.86
N GLN A 177 11.40 -27.30 -3.41
CA GLN A 177 12.44 -28.08 -4.11
C GLN A 177 11.95 -28.76 -5.40
N ASP A 178 10.63 -28.89 -5.57
CA ASP A 178 10.02 -29.63 -6.69
C ASP A 178 9.70 -28.74 -7.92
N VAL A 179 10.00 -27.44 -7.87
CA VAL A 179 9.72 -26.48 -8.96
C VAL A 179 11.05 -26.03 -9.60
N PRO A 180 11.17 -26.05 -10.95
CA PRO A 180 12.36 -25.54 -11.63
C PRO A 180 12.69 -24.10 -11.22
N GLN A 181 13.97 -23.82 -11.03
CA GLN A 181 14.41 -22.57 -10.43
C GLN A 181 14.22 -21.36 -11.38
N GLU A 182 14.24 -21.56 -12.71
CA GLU A 182 13.84 -20.52 -13.67
C GLU A 182 12.39 -20.07 -13.48
N LEU A 183 11.44 -21.01 -13.42
CA LEU A 183 10.01 -20.72 -13.18
C LEU A 183 9.77 -19.97 -11.87
N LEU A 184 10.50 -20.37 -10.84
CA LEU A 184 10.42 -19.73 -9.53
C LEU A 184 10.92 -18.27 -9.57
N ASN A 185 12.00 -18.01 -10.32
CA ASN A 185 12.54 -16.66 -10.48
C ASN A 185 11.60 -15.76 -11.28
N VAL A 186 10.98 -16.28 -12.35
CA VAL A 186 9.94 -15.57 -13.12
C VAL A 186 8.77 -15.18 -12.24
N ALA A 187 8.21 -16.13 -11.47
CA ALA A 187 7.10 -15.85 -10.57
C ALA A 187 7.48 -14.81 -9.49
N VAL A 188 8.68 -14.92 -8.91
CA VAL A 188 9.18 -13.95 -7.91
C VAL A 188 9.34 -12.56 -8.50
N ASN A 189 9.86 -12.45 -9.73
CA ASN A 189 10.04 -11.17 -10.41
C ASN A 189 8.68 -10.54 -10.73
N ALA A 190 7.77 -11.29 -11.35
CA ALA A 190 6.43 -10.80 -11.69
C ALA A 190 5.65 -10.32 -10.46
N VAL A 191 5.67 -11.08 -9.35
CA VAL A 191 5.03 -10.66 -8.09
C VAL A 191 5.72 -9.45 -7.48
N THR A 192 7.05 -9.37 -7.57
CA THR A 192 7.82 -8.22 -7.07
C THR A 192 7.45 -6.96 -7.83
N GLU A 193 7.45 -6.99 -9.16
CA GLU A 193 7.10 -5.86 -10.01
C GLU A 193 5.67 -5.41 -9.78
N TRP A 194 4.73 -6.37 -9.73
CA TRP A 194 3.34 -6.10 -9.39
C TRP A 194 3.19 -5.40 -8.04
N MET A 195 3.93 -5.83 -7.00
CA MET A 195 3.89 -5.22 -5.66
C MET A 195 4.53 -3.83 -5.58
N LEU A 196 5.52 -3.53 -6.42
CA LEU A 196 6.19 -2.23 -6.43
C LEU A 196 5.26 -1.10 -6.89
N ILE A 197 4.30 -1.39 -7.78
CA ILE A 197 3.34 -0.40 -8.29
C ILE A 197 2.44 0.17 -7.16
N PRO A 198 1.69 -0.65 -6.39
CA PRO A 198 0.92 -0.20 -5.22
C PRO A 198 1.77 0.51 -4.17
N ILE A 199 2.99 0.06 -3.93
CA ILE A 199 3.91 0.72 -3.00
C ILE A 199 4.23 2.14 -3.46
N GLY A 200 4.49 2.33 -4.75
CA GLY A 200 4.68 3.65 -5.35
C GLY A 200 3.46 4.56 -5.16
N VAL A 201 2.25 4.02 -5.30
CA VAL A 201 0.99 4.75 -5.04
C VAL A 201 0.90 5.19 -3.58
N VAL A 202 1.17 4.29 -2.63
CA VAL A 202 1.15 4.62 -1.19
C VAL A 202 2.16 5.70 -0.83
N ILE A 203 3.38 5.63 -1.39
CA ILE A 203 4.41 6.67 -1.18
C ILE A 203 3.91 8.01 -1.71
N LYS A 204 3.34 8.07 -2.92
CA LYS A 204 2.78 9.29 -3.51
C LYS A 204 1.68 9.89 -2.64
N VAL A 205 0.72 9.07 -2.20
CA VAL A 205 -0.38 9.52 -1.31
C VAL A 205 0.18 10.04 0.02
N SER A 206 1.17 9.37 0.58
CA SER A 206 1.82 9.82 1.82
C SER A 206 2.53 11.17 1.65
N ILE A 207 3.17 11.41 0.50
CA ILE A 207 3.78 12.71 0.16
C ILE A 207 2.70 13.80 0.06
N ILE A 208 1.56 13.51 -0.57
CA ILE A 208 0.42 14.45 -0.66
C ILE A 208 -0.08 14.81 0.75
N LEU A 209 -0.25 13.81 1.62
CA LEU A 209 -0.66 14.04 3.01
C LEU A 209 0.36 14.89 3.77
N ILE A 210 1.67 14.71 3.56
CA ILE A 210 2.72 15.57 4.12
C ILE A 210 2.60 17.00 3.60
N ALA A 211 2.45 17.16 2.28
CA ALA A 211 2.35 18.48 1.64
C ALA A 211 1.17 19.31 2.18
N ILE A 212 0.06 18.66 2.54
CA ILE A 212 -1.11 19.31 3.16
C ILE A 212 -0.92 19.50 4.67
N SER A 213 -0.45 18.48 5.38
CA SER A 213 -0.38 18.50 6.86
C SER A 213 0.76 19.36 7.41
N LEU A 214 1.87 19.52 6.68
CA LEU A 214 3.00 20.34 7.09
C LEU A 214 2.65 21.84 7.23
N PRO A 215 2.10 22.53 6.21
CA PRO A 215 1.74 23.95 6.33
C PRO A 215 0.67 24.16 7.40
N LEU A 216 -0.31 23.25 7.52
CA LEU A 216 -1.33 23.33 8.56
C LEU A 216 -0.73 23.17 9.96
N THR A 217 0.20 22.23 10.14
CA THR A 217 0.92 22.04 11.40
C THR A 217 1.69 23.30 11.79
N ILE A 218 2.40 23.92 10.84
CA ILE A 218 3.14 25.17 11.06
C ILE A 218 2.18 26.31 11.43
N LEU A 219 1.10 26.49 10.68
CA LEU A 219 0.08 27.52 10.94
C LEU A 219 -0.50 27.38 12.35
N PHE A 220 -0.98 26.19 12.71
CA PHE A 220 -1.58 25.95 14.02
C PHE A 220 -0.56 25.95 15.16
N PHE A 221 0.72 25.66 14.89
CA PHE A 221 1.80 25.85 15.86
C PHE A 221 1.96 27.33 16.24
N PHE A 222 2.01 28.23 15.26
CA PHE A 222 2.09 29.67 15.52
C PHE A 222 0.84 30.22 16.21
N LEU A 223 -0.36 29.81 15.77
CA LEU A 223 -1.61 30.21 16.41
C LEU A 223 -1.65 29.75 17.87
N LYS A 224 -1.33 28.47 18.13
CA LYS A 224 -1.22 27.93 19.50
C LYS A 224 -0.29 28.77 20.37
N ARG A 225 0.90 29.14 19.85
CA ARG A 225 1.88 29.94 20.60
C ARG A 225 1.34 31.34 20.92
N LYS A 226 0.80 32.04 19.92
CA LYS A 226 0.26 33.40 20.06
C LYS A 226 -0.87 33.49 21.10
N TYR A 227 -1.84 32.58 21.06
CA TYR A 227 -2.97 32.60 22.01
C TYR A 227 -2.58 32.14 23.42
N THR A 228 -1.54 31.32 23.56
CA THR A 228 -1.03 30.93 24.89
C THR A 228 -0.27 32.07 25.57
N ASP A 229 0.50 32.86 24.80
CA ASP A 229 1.28 33.97 25.33
C ASP A 229 0.39 35.18 25.73
N GLN A 230 -0.71 35.44 25.00
CA GLN A 230 -1.70 36.46 25.40
C GLN A 230 -2.36 36.14 26.73
N SER A 231 -2.84 34.90 26.92
CA SER A 231 -3.46 34.45 28.18
C SER A 231 -2.53 34.60 29.39
N LYS A 232 -1.24 34.34 29.24
CA LYS A 232 -0.25 34.51 30.32
C LYS A 232 0.01 35.99 30.65
N THR A 233 -0.07 36.87 29.66
CA THR A 233 0.18 38.30 29.82
C THR A 233 -0.99 38.96 30.55
N ASP A 234 -2.23 38.64 30.18
CA ASP A 234 -3.43 39.17 30.85
C ASP A 234 -3.55 38.70 32.31
N THR A 235 -3.15 37.45 32.60
CA THR A 235 -3.15 36.92 33.96
C THR A 235 -2.12 37.62 34.86
N LYS A 236 -0.95 37.99 34.31
CA LYS A 236 0.07 38.76 35.05
C LYS A 236 -0.39 40.20 35.33
N ILE A 237 -0.97 40.88 34.34
CA ILE A 237 -1.47 42.26 34.51
C ILE A 237 -2.61 42.32 35.53
N SER A 238 -3.44 41.29 35.61
CA SER A 238 -4.52 41.20 36.62
C SER A 238 -3.99 40.88 38.03
N ALA A 239 -2.94 40.07 38.15
CA ALA A 239 -2.33 39.74 39.44
C ALA A 239 -1.57 40.92 40.09
N ASP A 240 -1.00 41.83 39.29
CA ASP A 240 -0.34 43.05 39.79
C ASP A 240 -1.32 44.15 40.22
N LYS A 241 -2.61 44.04 39.86
CA LYS A 241 -3.68 44.89 40.38
C LYS A 241 -4.26 44.35 41.70
N LYS A 242 -3.43 44.02 42.68
CA LYS A 242 -3.92 43.93 44.08
C LYS A 242 -4.07 45.35 44.63
N PRO A 243 -5.26 45.73 45.13
CA PRO A 243 -5.45 47.06 45.69
C PRO A 243 -4.64 47.17 46.97
N ASN A 244 -3.76 48.17 47.01
CA ASN A 244 -3.07 48.60 48.21
C ASN A 244 -4.15 49.13 49.18
N LYS A 245 -4.62 48.27 50.08
CA LYS A 245 -5.51 48.68 51.17
C LYS A 245 -4.65 49.45 52.17
N LYS A 246 -4.78 50.78 52.13
CA LYS A 246 -4.47 51.67 53.26
C LYS A 246 -5.39 51.35 54.43
#